data_AF-A0A957EXY2-F1
#
_entry.id   AF-A0A957EXY2-F1
#
_cell.length_a   1.000
_cell.length_b   1.000
_cell.length_c   1.000
_cell.angle_alpha   90.00
_cell.angle_beta   90.00
_cell.angle_gamma   90.00
#
_symmetry.space_group_name_H-M   'P 1'
#
loop_
_entity.id
_entity.type
_entity.pdbx_description
1 polymer ?
#
loop_
_entity_poly.entity_id
_entity_poly.type
_entity_poly.pdbx_seq_one_letter_code
_entity_poly.pdbx_strand_id
1 'polypeptide(L)'
;MSEKTIGLIAGVGPFAGADLFNKILEETVAAKDQDHLTVLSLSGPSEILDRTEYLLGKVAENPGHALARQLRRLAQAGAEVIGVPC
;
A
#
# COMPACT_ATOMS: atom_id res chain seq x y z
N MET A 1 10.72 17.87 13.38
CA MET A 1 9.69 16.81 13.36
C MET A 1 10.36 15.56 12.84
N SER A 2 10.10 14.37 13.40
CA SER A 2 10.63 13.15 12.77
C SER A 2 9.97 12.95 11.41
N GLU A 3 10.73 12.43 10.45
CA GLU A 3 10.19 12.00 9.17
C GLU A 3 9.14 10.91 9.41
N LYS A 4 7.96 11.03 8.77
CA LYS A 4 6.90 10.03 8.90
C LYS A 4 7.06 8.96 7.82
N THR A 5 7.05 7.69 8.21
CA THR A 5 7.12 6.57 7.28
C THR A 5 5.79 6.36 6.56
N ILE A 6 5.82 6.28 5.23
CA ILE A 6 4.67 5.95 4.38
C ILE A 6 4.56 4.43 4.25
N GLY A 7 3.37 3.88 4.39
CA GLY A 7 3.04 2.50 4.05
C GLY A 7 2.18 2.41 2.80
N LEU A 8 2.47 1.48 1.90
CA LEU A 8 1.69 1.21 0.69
C LEU A 8 1.15 -0.22 0.71
N ILE A 9 -0.17 -0.36 0.63
CA ILE A 9 -0.82 -1.66 0.34
C ILE A 9 -0.84 -1.80 -1.18
N ALA A 10 0.25 -2.31 -1.75
CA ALA A 10 0.56 -2.29 -3.18
C ALA A 10 -0.08 -3.44 -3.97
N GLY A 11 -0.81 -4.35 -3.32
CA GLY A 11 -1.34 -5.58 -3.94
C GLY A 11 -2.69 -5.43 -4.66
N VAL A 12 -3.20 -4.22 -4.88
CA VAL A 12 -4.63 -3.98 -5.17
C VAL A 12 -4.91 -3.25 -6.50
N GLY A 13 -4.19 -3.43 -7.61
CA GLY A 13 -3.31 -4.53 -7.98
C GLY A 13 -1.83 -4.15 -8.03
N PRO A 14 -0.93 -5.14 -8.27
CA PRO A 14 0.51 -4.96 -8.18
C PRO A 14 1.08 -3.80 -9.01
N PHE A 15 0.58 -3.60 -10.23
CA PHE A 15 1.06 -2.52 -11.10
C PHE A 15 0.64 -1.12 -10.61
N ALA A 16 -0.56 -0.98 -10.01
CA ALA A 16 -0.98 0.28 -9.41
C ALA A 16 -0.12 0.62 -8.17
N GLY A 17 0.26 -0.42 -7.40
CA GLY A 17 1.22 -0.29 -6.31
C GLY A 17 2.60 0.19 -6.75
N ALA A 18 3.13 -0.40 -7.83
CA ALA A 18 4.42 0.02 -8.41
C ALA A 18 4.36 1.44 -8.98
N ASP A 19 3.28 1.79 -9.67
CA ASP A 19 3.07 3.13 -10.23
C ASP A 19 3.01 4.21 -9.13
N LEU A 20 2.27 3.98 -8.04
CA LEU A 20 2.24 4.93 -6.93
C LEU A 20 3.62 5.06 -6.26
N PHE A 21 4.35 3.96 -6.10
CA PHE A 21 5.71 4.01 -5.55
C PHE A 21 6.63 4.87 -6.43
N ASN A 22 6.60 4.66 -7.76
CA ASN A 22 7.37 5.47 -8.70
C ASN A 22 7.00 6.95 -8.62
N LYS A 23 5.71 7.28 -8.56
CA LYS A 23 5.24 8.68 -8.41
C LYS A 23 5.72 9.31 -7.11
N ILE A 24 5.76 8.56 -6.01
CA ILE A 24 6.35 9.08 -4.76
C ILE A 24 7.82 9.43 -4.98
N LEU A 25 8.59 8.59 -5.67
CA LEU A 25 10.00 8.89 -5.96
C LEU A 25 10.15 10.11 -6.88
N GLU A 26 9.39 10.17 -7.97
CA GLU A 26 9.46 11.23 -8.99
C GLU A 26 9.03 12.60 -8.46
N GLU A 27 8.01 12.63 -7.59
CA GLU A 27 7.44 13.87 -7.03
C GLU A 27 8.08 14.27 -5.68
N THR A 28 9.00 13.46 -5.14
CA THR A 28 9.75 13.84 -3.94
C THR A 28 10.86 14.81 -4.30
N VAL A 29 10.85 16.00 -3.68
CA VAL A 29 11.95 16.96 -3.80
C VAL A 29 13.17 16.43 -3.05
N ALA A 30 14.09 15.79 -3.76
CA ALA A 30 15.32 15.20 -3.23
C ALA A 30 16.53 15.61 -4.08
N ALA A 31 17.68 15.89 -3.44
CA ALA A 31 18.94 16.18 -4.13
C ALA A 31 19.91 14.99 -4.16
N LYS A 32 19.64 13.98 -3.32
CA LYS A 32 20.39 12.72 -3.17
C LYS A 32 19.45 11.65 -2.59
N ASP A 33 19.88 10.39 -2.65
CA ASP A 33 19.08 9.25 -2.20
C ASP A 33 18.55 9.38 -0.77
N GLN A 34 19.34 9.92 0.16
CA GLN A 34 18.96 10.06 1.57
C GLN A 34 17.91 11.16 1.83
N ASP A 35 17.58 11.97 0.81
CA ASP A 35 16.53 12.98 0.92
C ASP A 35 15.15 12.42 0.51
N HIS A 36 15.08 11.19 -0.05
CA HIS A 36 13.81 10.55 -0.37
C HIS A 36 13.05 10.12 0.89
N LEU A 37 11.72 10.12 0.78
CA LEU A 37 10.83 9.68 1.85
C LEU A 37 11.00 8.18 2.14
N THR A 38 10.94 7.82 3.42
CA THR A 38 10.89 6.42 3.84
C THR A 38 9.54 5.79 3.48
N VAL A 39 9.56 4.76 2.62
CA VAL A 39 8.36 4.07 2.16
C VAL A 39 8.46 2.56 2.39
N LEU A 40 7.47 1.98 3.06
CA LEU A 40 7.26 0.54 3.21
C LEU A 40 6.18 0.09 2.22
N SER A 41 6.53 -0.76 1.26
CA SER A 41 5.58 -1.30 0.28
C SER A 41 5.31 -2.78 0.52
N LEU A 42 4.04 -3.14 0.72
CA LEU A 42 3.60 -4.51 0.90
C LEU A 42 2.68 -4.90 -0.27
N SER A 43 3.18 -5.78 -1.14
CA SER A 43 2.40 -6.35 -2.24
C SER A 43 2.08 -7.82 -1.95
N GLY A 44 0.90 -8.07 -1.38
CA GLY A 44 0.35 -9.40 -1.14
C GLY A 44 -0.96 -9.63 -1.91
N PRO A 45 -0.94 -9.67 -3.25
CA PRO A 45 -2.16 -9.72 -4.06
C PRO A 45 -2.97 -11.01 -3.85
N SER A 46 -2.30 -12.14 -3.57
CA SER A 46 -2.96 -13.43 -3.32
C SER A 46 -3.80 -13.45 -2.04
N GLU A 47 -3.57 -12.52 -1.10
CA GLU A 47 -4.35 -12.44 0.14
C GLU A 47 -5.64 -11.62 -0.04
N ILE A 48 -5.75 -10.81 -1.10
CA ILE A 48 -6.84 -9.84 -1.29
C ILE A 48 -7.72 -10.32 -2.44
N LEU A 49 -8.89 -10.85 -2.10
CA LEU A 49 -9.88 -11.29 -3.08
C LEU A 49 -10.34 -10.14 -3.99
N ASP A 50 -10.91 -10.52 -5.14
CA ASP A 50 -11.43 -9.55 -6.09
C ASP A 50 -12.53 -8.69 -5.46
N ARG A 51 -12.33 -7.38 -5.50
CA ARG A 51 -13.23 -6.41 -4.86
C ARG A 51 -14.54 -6.29 -5.62
N THR A 52 -14.50 -6.41 -6.95
CA THR A 52 -15.69 -6.35 -7.80
C THR A 52 -16.56 -7.57 -7.56
N GLU A 53 -15.98 -8.76 -7.47
CA GLU A 53 -16.71 -9.99 -7.17
C GLU A 53 -17.41 -9.93 -5.80
N TYR A 54 -16.74 -9.38 -4.77
CA TYR A 54 -17.36 -9.18 -3.46
C TYR A 54 -18.52 -8.18 -3.52
N LEU A 55 -18.31 -7.01 -4.15
CA LEU A 55 -19.34 -5.98 -4.28
C LEU A 55 -20.55 -6.44 -5.10
N LEU A 56 -20.36 -7.33 -6.06
CA LEU A 56 -21.43 -7.95 -6.85
C LEU A 56 -22.06 -9.19 -6.18
N GLY A 57 -21.62 -9.55 -4.97
CA GLY A 57 -22.15 -10.70 -4.23
C GLY A 57 -21.79 -12.07 -4.81
N LYS A 58 -20.78 -12.15 -5.69
CA LYS A 58 -20.30 -13.41 -6.28
C LYS A 58 -19.46 -14.22 -5.30
N VAL A 59 -18.79 -13.54 -4.37
CA VAL A 59 -18.03 -14.15 -3.27
C VAL A 59 -18.50 -13.58 -1.93
N ALA A 60 -18.53 -14.43 -0.91
CA ALA A 60 -18.99 -14.05 0.43
C ALA A 60 -17.87 -13.43 1.30
N GLU A 61 -16.62 -13.77 1.03
CA GLU A 61 -15.48 -13.30 1.81
C GLU A 61 -15.16 -11.84 1.47
N ASN A 62 -15.10 -10.99 2.51
CA ASN A 62 -14.84 -9.57 2.37
C ASN A 62 -13.33 -9.27 2.26
N PRO A 63 -12.82 -8.72 1.12
CA PRO A 63 -11.40 -8.41 0.93
C PRO A 63 -10.88 -7.34 1.90
N GLY A 64 -11.77 -6.56 2.52
CA GLY A 64 -11.44 -5.61 3.59
C GLY A 64 -10.74 -6.25 4.79
N HIS A 65 -10.99 -7.53 5.08
CA HIS A 65 -10.28 -8.24 6.14
C HIS A 65 -8.80 -8.44 5.81
N ALA A 66 -8.50 -8.76 4.55
CA ALA A 66 -7.11 -8.89 4.06
C ALA A 66 -6.40 -7.53 4.04
N LEU A 67 -7.08 -6.49 3.55
CA LEU A 67 -6.57 -5.11 3.62
C LEU A 67 -6.23 -4.70 5.05
N ALA A 68 -7.11 -4.98 6.01
CA ALA A 68 -6.86 -4.68 7.42
C ALA A 68 -5.69 -5.47 8.02
N ARG A 69 -5.42 -6.70 7.55
CA ARG A 69 -4.23 -7.46 7.96
C ARG A 69 -2.96 -6.83 7.39
N GLN A 70 -2.95 -6.45 6.12
CA GLN A 70 -1.81 -5.79 5.49
C GLN A 70 -1.52 -4.42 6.10
N LEU A 71 -2.56 -3.64 6.40
CA LEU A 71 -2.48 -2.39 7.15
C LEU A 71 -1.77 -2.59 8.49
N ARG A 72 -2.19 -3.59 9.28
CA ARG A 72 -1.56 -3.88 10.57
C ARG A 72 -0.09 -4.29 10.44
N ARG A 73 0.27 -5.06 9.42
CA ARG A 73 1.67 -5.43 9.13
C ARG A 73 2.52 -4.19 8.84
N LEU A 74 2.02 -3.26 8.03
CA LEU A 74 2.71 -2.00 7.73
C LEU A 74 2.85 -1.12 8.99
N ALA A 75 1.78 -0.99 9.78
CA ALA A 75 1.81 -0.23 11.03
C ALA A 75 2.83 -0.84 12.03
N GLN A 76 2.88 -2.16 12.16
CA GLN A 76 3.86 -2.87 12.99
C GLN A 76 5.30 -2.70 12.47
N ALA A 77 5.46 -2.56 11.15
CA ALA A 77 6.76 -2.28 10.53
C ALA A 77 7.17 -0.80 10.64
N GLY A 78 6.33 0.07 11.20
CA GLY A 78 6.65 1.47 11.47
C GLY A 78 5.99 2.50 10.55
N ALA A 79 5.06 2.10 9.68
CA ALA A 79 4.30 3.05 8.88
C ALA A 79 3.34 3.90 9.74
N GLU A 80 3.35 5.21 9.53
CA GLU A 80 2.50 6.18 10.25
C GLU A 80 1.35 6.72 9.39
N VAL A 81 1.53 6.71 8.06
CA VAL A 81 0.51 7.05 7.06
C VAL A 81 0.44 5.91 6.06
N ILE A 82 -0.76 5.50 5.66
CA ILE A 82 -0.96 4.36 4.76
C ILE A 82 -1.80 4.78 3.54
N GLY A 83 -1.29 4.46 2.35
CA GLY A 83 -1.98 4.61 1.07
C GLY A 83 -2.35 3.27 0.44
N VAL A 84 -3.47 3.23 -0.28
CA VAL A 84 -3.97 2.04 -1.00
C VAL A 84 -4.30 2.42 -2.44
N PRO A 85 -3.37 2.23 -3.40
CA PRO A 85 -3.65 2.43 -4.82
C PRO A 85 -4.50 1.27 -5.35
N CYS A 86 -5.81 1.49 -5.47
CA CYS A 86 -6.80 0.50 -5.90
C CYS A 86 -7.78 1.09 -6.91
#